data_AF-A0A3A5LAQ8-F1
#
_entry.id   AF-A0A3A5LAQ8-F1
#
_cell.length_a   1.000
_cell.length_b   1.000
_cell.length_c   1.000
_cell.angle_alpha   90.00
_cell.angle_beta   90.00
_cell.angle_gamma   90.00
#
_symmetry.space_group_name_H-M   'P 1'
#
loop_
_entity.id
_entity.type
_entity.pdbx_description
1 polymer ?
#
loop_
_entity_poly.entity_id
_entity_poly.type
_entity_poly.pdbx_seq_one_letter_code
_entity_poly.pdbx_strand_id
1 'polypeptide(L)'
;KTLDKPRCRQLIPQFLDMLNSLKNSAFKSLCALGKTLDSWKEEIVRMWRFSKSNGITEGFHRKMKLIQRRAYGFKNFENYRTRVRVLCC
;
A
#
# COMPACT_ATOMS: atom_id res chain seq x y z
N LYS A 1 3.48 13.51 8.19
CA LYS A 1 3.86 13.82 9.58
C LYS A 1 3.99 12.49 10.33
N THR A 2 5.16 12.19 10.88
CA THR A 2 5.43 10.95 11.62
C THR A 2 4.86 11.03 13.03
N LEU A 3 4.32 9.93 13.55
CA LEU A 3 3.85 9.84 14.92
C LEU A 3 5.02 9.69 15.90
N ASP A 4 4.92 10.42 17.02
CA ASP A 4 5.82 10.31 18.16
C ASP A 4 5.45 9.09 19.02
N LYS A 5 6.43 8.60 19.80
CA LYS A 5 6.28 7.39 20.63
C LYS A 5 5.10 7.47 21.61
N PRO A 6 4.86 8.58 22.33
CA PRO A 6 3.68 8.75 23.18
C PRO A 6 2.38 8.60 22.41
N ARG A 7 2.25 9.25 21.24
CA ARG A 7 1.03 9.18 20.43
C ARG A 7 0.79 7.79 19.86
N CYS A 8 1.83 7.08 19.43
CA CYS A 8 1.71 5.69 19.00
C CYS A 8 1.10 4.81 20.11
N ARG A 9 1.58 4.95 21.36
CA ARG A 9 1.04 4.18 22.50
C ARG A 9 -0.44 4.43 22.75
N GLN A 10 -0.90 5.66 22.55
CA GLN A 10 -2.31 6.02 22.69
C GLN A 10 -3.19 5.42 21.59
N LEU A 11 -2.67 5.30 20.36
CA LEU A 11 -3.43 4.85 19.19
C LEU A 11 -3.42 3.33 19.00
N ILE A 12 -2.42 2.62 19.53
CA ILE A 12 -2.34 1.15 19.39
C ILE A 12 -3.59 0.44 19.91
N PRO A 13 -4.12 0.73 21.12
CA PRO A 13 -5.32 0.06 21.61
C PRO A 13 -6.52 0.27 20.68
N GLN A 14 -6.75 1.52 20.26
CA GLN A 14 -7.83 1.86 19.32
C GLN A 14 -7.69 1.11 17.99
N PHE A 15 -6.46 0.99 17.49
CA PHE A 15 -6.18 0.24 16.26
C PHE A 15 -6.51 -1.25 16.42
N LEU A 16 -6.11 -1.87 17.54
CA LEU A 16 -6.42 -3.28 17.83
C LEU A 16 -7.92 -3.52 17.99
N ASP A 17 -8.63 -2.59 18.65
CA ASP A 17 -10.09 -2.67 18.80
C ASP A 17 -10.78 -2.62 17.44
N MET A 18 -10.37 -1.70 16.56
CA MET A 18 -10.90 -1.63 15.19
C MET A 18 -10.64 -2.91 14.39
N LEU A 19 -9.46 -3.54 14.53
CA LEU A 19 -9.18 -4.83 13.89
C LEU A 19 -10.11 -5.93 14.40
N ASN A 20 -10.36 -5.98 15.71
CA ASN A 20 -11.29 -6.94 16.30
C ASN A 20 -12.73 -6.70 15.82
N SER A 21 -13.18 -5.44 15.75
CA SER A 21 -14.49 -5.10 15.19
C SER A 21 -14.64 -5.55 13.73
N LEU A 22 -13.59 -5.38 12.91
CA LEU A 22 -13.59 -5.86 11.52
C LEU A 22 -13.68 -7.38 11.45
N LYS A 23 -12.92 -8.10 12.28
CA LYS A 23 -12.91 -9.58 12.31
C LYS A 23 -14.23 -10.19 12.77
N ASN A 24 -14.99 -9.46 13.60
CA ASN A 24 -16.30 -9.88 14.13
C ASN A 24 -17.49 -9.31 13.34
N SER A 25 -17.24 -8.65 12.20
CA SER A 25 -18.30 -8.08 11.38
C SER A 25 -19.23 -9.16 10.81
N ALA A 26 -20.50 -8.83 10.59
CA ALA A 26 -21.42 -9.72 9.88
C ALA A 26 -21.04 -9.88 8.39
N PHE A 27 -20.26 -8.95 7.84
CA PHE A 27 -19.85 -8.96 6.44
C PHE A 27 -18.56 -9.75 6.26
N LYS A 28 -18.64 -10.86 5.50
CA LYS A 28 -17.50 -11.72 5.19
C LYS A 28 -16.30 -10.96 4.59
N SER A 29 -16.56 -9.96 3.76
CA SER A 29 -15.52 -9.09 3.17
C SER A 29 -14.77 -8.28 4.22
N LEU A 30 -15.48 -7.73 5.21
CA LEU A 30 -14.87 -6.99 6.31
C LEU A 30 -14.09 -7.90 7.25
N CYS A 31 -14.57 -9.13 7.49
CA CYS A 31 -13.79 -10.10 8.25
C CYS A 31 -12.49 -10.50 7.55
N ALA A 32 -12.53 -10.68 6.22
CA ALA A 32 -11.34 -10.96 5.43
C ALA A 32 -10.35 -9.79 5.45
N LEU A 33 -10.85 -8.55 5.35
CA LEU A 33 -10.03 -7.34 5.51
C LEU A 33 -9.40 -7.30 6.91
N GLY A 34 -10.18 -7.52 7.97
CA GLY A 34 -9.70 -7.53 9.35
C GLY A 34 -8.59 -8.57 9.57
N LYS A 35 -8.75 -9.79 9.04
CA LYS A 35 -7.70 -10.83 9.08
C LYS A 35 -6.42 -10.41 8.35
N THR A 36 -6.57 -9.77 7.19
CA THR A 36 -5.42 -9.27 6.42
C THR A 36 -4.70 -8.15 7.18
N LEU A 37 -5.42 -7.17 7.70
CA LEU A 37 -4.79 -6.08 8.46
C LEU A 37 -4.15 -6.59 9.76
N ASP A 38 -4.73 -7.59 10.42
CA ASP A 38 -4.18 -8.23 11.61
C ASP A 38 -2.89 -9.01 11.32
N SER A 39 -2.74 -9.62 10.14
CA SER A 39 -1.51 -10.29 9.73
C SER A 39 -0.37 -9.31 9.40
N TRP A 40 -0.71 -8.08 8.99
CA TRP A 40 0.23 -7.01 8.61
C TRP A 40 0.35 -5.90 9.66
N LYS A 41 -0.19 -6.11 10.87
CA LYS A 41 -0.35 -5.07 11.88
C LYS A 41 0.98 -4.44 12.29
N GLU A 42 2.05 -5.23 12.33
CA GLU A 42 3.36 -4.73 12.74
C GLU A 42 3.97 -3.80 11.70
N GLU A 43 3.90 -4.16 10.42
CA GLU A 43 4.36 -3.33 9.30
C GLU A 43 3.57 -2.03 9.25
N ILE A 44 2.26 -2.11 9.41
CA ILE A 44 1.37 -0.93 9.43
C ILE A 44 1.78 0.02 10.57
N VAL A 45 1.99 -0.50 11.78
CA VAL A 45 2.41 0.32 12.92
C VAL A 45 3.84 0.84 12.74
N ARG A 46 4.76 0.08 12.12
CA ARG A 46 6.10 0.58 11.76
C ARG A 46 6.02 1.80 10.85
N MET A 47 5.08 1.81 9.90
CA MET A 47 4.88 2.93 8.98
C MET A 47 4.41 4.23 9.67
N TRP A 48 3.80 4.16 10.86
CA TRP A 48 3.37 5.36 11.61
C TRP A 48 4.53 6.29 11.95
N ARG A 49 5.72 5.73 12.13
CA ARG A 49 6.94 6.48 12.44
C ARG A 49 7.78 6.80 11.21
N PHE A 50 7.34 6.35 10.03
CA PHE A 50 8.06 6.54 8.77
C PHE A 50 7.56 7.79 8.04
N SER A 51 8.50 8.59 7.52
CA SER A 51 8.17 9.91 6.96
C SER A 51 7.96 9.90 5.45
N LYS A 52 8.34 8.82 4.76
CA LYS A 52 8.24 8.76 3.29
C LYS A 52 6.86 8.27 2.88
N SER A 53 6.38 8.83 1.77
CA SER A 53 5.16 8.39 1.11
C SER A 53 5.47 7.47 -0.06
N ASN A 54 4.48 6.71 -0.50
CA ASN A 54 4.57 5.88 -1.71
C ASN A 54 4.44 6.70 -3.02
N GLY A 55 4.46 8.04 -2.94
CA GLY A 55 4.15 8.92 -4.07
C GLY A 55 5.11 8.78 -5.25
N ILE A 56 6.39 8.53 -4.99
CA ILE A 56 7.39 8.27 -6.05
C ILE A 56 7.05 6.97 -6.79
N THR A 57 6.82 5.88 -6.06
CA THR A 57 6.43 4.58 -6.62
C THR A 57 5.15 4.67 -7.43
N GLU A 58 4.13 5.38 -6.91
CA GLU A 58 2.86 5.62 -7.61
C GLU A 58 3.06 6.46 -8.88
N GLY A 59 3.94 7.46 -8.83
CA GLY A 59 4.35 8.24 -9.99
C GLY A 59 4.95 7.36 -11.08
N PHE A 60 5.86 6.45 -10.71
CA PHE A 60 6.42 5.47 -11.64
C PHE A 60 5.37 4.51 -12.18
N HIS A 61 4.51 3.94 -11.32
CA HIS A 61 3.41 3.08 -11.77
C HIS A 61 2.47 3.79 -12.75
N ARG A 62 2.16 5.07 -12.52
CA ARG A 62 1.35 5.88 -13.46
C ARG A 62 2.06 6.05 -14.79
N LYS A 63 3.36 6.35 -14.79
CA LYS A 63 4.17 6.50 -16.02
C LYS A 63 4.23 5.17 -16.79
N MET A 64 4.45 4.06 -16.11
CA MET A 64 4.42 2.71 -16.68
C MET A 64 3.06 2.39 -17.34
N LYS A 65 1.94 2.65 -16.64
CA LYS A 65 0.60 2.49 -17.21
C LYS A 65 0.36 3.37 -18.43
N LEU A 66 0.90 4.60 -18.44
CA LEU A 66 0.82 5.49 -19.60
C LEU A 66 1.59 4.93 -20.81
N ILE A 67 2.78 4.37 -20.59
CA ILE A 67 3.58 3.72 -21.64
C ILE A 67 2.81 2.55 -22.26
N GLN A 68 2.17 1.71 -21.44
CA GLN A 68 1.31 0.62 -21.90
C GLN A 68 0.12 1.12 -22.72
N ARG A 69 -0.59 2.16 -22.25
CA ARG A 69 -1.74 2.73 -22.98
C ARG A 69 -1.34 3.33 -24.32
N ARG A 70 -0.23 4.07 -24.37
CA ARG A 70 0.27 4.67 -25.63
C ARG A 70 0.71 3.63 -26.66
N ALA A 71 1.13 2.44 -26.21
CA ALA A 71 1.49 1.34 -27.08
C ALA A 71 0.30 0.44 -27.46
N TYR A 72 -0.90 0.69 -26.91
CA TYR A 72 -2.06 -0.20 -27.00
C TYR A 72 -1.74 -1.64 -26.52
N GLY A 73 -0.91 -1.74 -25.47
CA GLY A 73 -0.43 -2.99 -24.91
C GLY A 73 0.94 -3.44 -25.46
N PHE A 74 1.57 -4.38 -24.77
CA PHE A 74 2.82 -5.01 -25.21
C PHE A 74 2.64 -6.51 -25.28
N LYS A 75 2.98 -7.11 -26.43
CA LYS A 75 3.03 -8.58 -26.58
C LYS A 75 4.35 -9.17 -26.08
N ASN A 76 5.44 -8.41 -26.18
CA ASN A 76 6.78 -8.81 -25.75
C ASN A 76 7.21 -8.00 -24.51
N PHE A 77 7.55 -8.70 -23.44
CA PHE A 77 7.96 -8.10 -22.17
C PHE A 77 9.29 -7.33 -22.27
N GLU A 78 10.25 -7.77 -23.07
CA GLU A 78 11.54 -7.09 -23.21
C GLU A 78 11.39 -5.72 -23.87
N ASN A 79 10.45 -5.57 -24.81
CA ASN A 79 10.12 -4.27 -25.40
C ASN A 79 9.46 -3.33 -24.37
N TYR A 80 8.58 -3.86 -23.52
CA TYR A 80 8.00 -3.11 -22.40
C TYR A 80 9.10 -2.67 -21.42
N ARG A 81 9.95 -3.60 -21.00
CA ARG A 81 11.06 -3.37 -20.07
C ARG A 81 12.02 -2.30 -20.58
N THR A 82 12.39 -2.36 -21.86
CA THR A 82 13.27 -1.37 -22.50
C THR A 82 12.64 0.02 -22.45
N ARG A 83 11.35 0.14 -22.79
CA ARG A 83 10.64 1.42 -22.72
C ARG A 83 10.49 1.94 -21.30
N VAL A 84 10.21 1.08 -20.33
CA VAL A 84 10.15 1.49 -18.92
C VAL A 84 11.52 1.97 -18.45
N ARG A 85 12.61 1.29 -18.81
CA ARG A 85 13.97 1.74 -18.47
C ARG A 85 14.27 3.11 -19.06
N VAL A 86 14.00 3.34 -20.34
CA VAL A 86 14.32 4.63 -20.99
C VAL A 86 13.40 5.75 -20.50
N LEU A 87 12.11 5.46 -20.31
CA LEU A 87 11.12 6.49 -20.06
C LEU A 87 10.84 6.72 -18.59
N CYS A 88 11.17 5.81 -17.66
CA CYS A 88 10.94 5.98 -16.22
C CYS A 88 12.22 6.29 -15.43
N CYS A 89 13.30 6.74 -16.09
CA CYS A 89 14.41 7.42 -15.42
C CYS A 89 14.02 8.82 -14.96
#